data_AF-A0A368XXY4-F1
#
_entry.id   AF-A0A368XXY4-F1
#
_cell.length_a   1.000
_cell.length_b   1.000
_cell.length_c   1.000
_cell.angle_alpha   90.00
_cell.angle_beta   90.00
_cell.angle_gamma   90.00
#
_symmetry.space_group_name_H-M   'P 1'
#
loop_
_entity.id
_entity.type
_entity.pdbx_description
1 polymer ?
#
loop_
_entity_poly.entity_id
_entity_poly.type
_entity_poly.pdbx_seq_one_letter_code
_entity_poly.pdbx_strand_id
1 'polypeptide(L)'
;MSFKAYKITSKYGDRIHPIKKQKIFHAGVDLVKVHRSPIESFTDGSVLFAGNGIKGTGLGGYGLCVVVKDDKNKLILYGHLDEICLIKGAKVKKGEKIGYQGATGNVTGSHLHLEVRRIPDEAAPFGFRQNRRDTTVDPLIYFKTFTNAILKRGSKGNNVKECQKALLLLHYALPVYGADGHFGKETEEAIKLFQSNEGLKIDGIIGRNTHQKIQEPSIKYSGHFIQKGSKGKLVKFIQRKLNIKRDGIFGLITEQAVYSFQRNQGLKSDGIVGFETWKSLLNYPLN
;
A
#
# COMPACT_ATOMS: atom_id res chain seq x y z
N MET A 1 0.60 -9.49 -17.76
CA MET A 1 -0.08 -10.59 -17.05
C MET A 1 -1.36 -10.09 -16.41
N SER A 2 -2.46 -10.82 -16.61
CA SER A 2 -3.79 -10.49 -16.13
C SER A 2 -4.32 -11.67 -15.31
N PHE A 3 -5.09 -11.41 -14.25
CA PHE A 3 -5.78 -12.44 -13.48
C PHE A 3 -6.76 -13.30 -14.31
N LYS A 4 -7.02 -12.95 -15.57
CA LYS A 4 -7.87 -13.73 -16.49
C LYS A 4 -7.46 -15.21 -16.63
N ALA A 5 -6.18 -15.53 -16.45
CA ALA A 5 -5.68 -16.91 -16.51
C ALA A 5 -5.92 -17.72 -15.22
N TYR A 6 -6.55 -17.13 -14.21
CA TYR A 6 -6.81 -17.73 -12.91
C TYR A 6 -8.30 -17.69 -12.58
N LYS A 7 -8.80 -18.73 -11.92
CA LYS A 7 -10.07 -18.65 -11.20
C LYS A 7 -9.80 -18.05 -9.82
N ILE A 8 -10.47 -16.95 -9.48
CA ILE A 8 -10.41 -16.37 -8.13
C ILE A 8 -11.35 -17.16 -7.24
N THR A 9 -10.82 -17.89 -6.26
CA THR A 9 -11.61 -18.69 -5.31
C THR A 9 -11.88 -17.92 -4.02
N SER A 10 -10.99 -16.99 -3.67
CA SER A 10 -11.29 -16.04 -2.60
C SER A 10 -10.63 -14.69 -2.79
N LYS A 11 -11.37 -13.64 -2.47
CA LYS A 11 -10.94 -12.24 -2.57
C LYS A 11 -10.29 -11.76 -1.28
N TYR A 12 -9.56 -10.67 -1.39
CA TYR A 12 -9.04 -9.88 -0.28
C TYR A 12 -10.17 -9.28 0.55
N GLY A 13 -9.95 -9.10 1.85
CA GLY A 13 -10.89 -8.44 2.74
C GLY A 13 -11.58 -9.36 3.74
N ASP A 14 -12.64 -8.83 4.34
CA ASP A 14 -13.40 -9.52 5.38
C ASP A 14 -14.22 -10.69 4.83
N ARG A 15 -14.07 -11.84 5.47
CA ARG A 15 -14.86 -13.03 5.22
C ARG A 15 -15.58 -13.45 6.50
N ILE A 16 -16.78 -14.01 6.37
CA ILE A 16 -17.47 -14.61 7.51
C ILE A 16 -17.05 -16.08 7.59
N HIS A 17 -16.51 -16.51 8.72
CA HIS A 17 -16.19 -17.91 8.95
C HIS A 17 -17.48 -18.75 8.87
N PRO A 18 -17.57 -19.77 7.99
CA PRO A 18 -18.83 -20.43 7.66
C PRO A 18 -19.50 -21.12 8.85
N ILE A 19 -18.71 -21.51 9.87
CA ILE A 19 -19.22 -22.25 11.05
C ILE A 19 -19.32 -21.34 12.28
N LYS A 20 -18.43 -20.35 12.42
CA LYS A 20 -18.28 -19.56 13.66
C LYS A 20 -18.89 -18.16 13.53
N LYS A 21 -19.34 -17.77 12.32
CA LYS A 21 -19.81 -16.43 11.94
C LYS A 21 -18.87 -15.27 12.30
N GLN A 22 -17.62 -15.56 12.65
CA GLN A 22 -16.60 -14.56 12.97
C GLN A 22 -16.04 -13.93 11.69
N LYS A 23 -15.77 -12.63 11.72
CA LYS A 23 -15.11 -11.91 10.62
C LYS A 23 -13.62 -12.26 10.63
N ILE A 24 -13.17 -13.03 9.65
CA ILE A 24 -11.74 -13.30 9.42
C ILE A 24 -11.29 -12.47 8.24
N PHE A 25 -10.25 -11.66 8.46
CA PHE A 25 -9.67 -10.86 7.40
C PHE A 25 -8.71 -11.68 6.55
N HIS A 26 -8.88 -11.64 5.24
CA HIS A 26 -7.97 -12.24 4.29
C HIS A 26 -7.04 -11.21 3.68
N ALA A 27 -5.74 -11.40 3.95
CA ALA A 27 -4.68 -10.47 3.61
C ALA A 27 -4.15 -10.59 2.17
N GLY A 28 -4.78 -11.45 1.35
CA GLY A 28 -4.36 -11.76 -0.01
C GLY A 28 -5.51 -12.05 -0.95
N VAL A 29 -5.22 -12.77 -2.03
CA VAL A 29 -6.20 -13.36 -2.96
C VAL A 29 -5.80 -14.82 -3.18
N ASP A 30 -6.79 -15.71 -3.20
CA ASP A 30 -6.60 -17.13 -3.50
C ASP A 30 -6.98 -17.37 -4.97
N LEU A 31 -6.01 -17.88 -5.73
CA LEU A 31 -6.08 -18.04 -7.18
C LEU A 31 -5.84 -19.49 -7.56
N VAL A 32 -6.62 -20.00 -8.51
CA VAL A 32 -6.54 -21.41 -8.93
C VAL A 32 -6.32 -21.50 -10.43
N LYS A 33 -5.26 -22.24 -10.79
CA LYS A 33 -5.04 -22.98 -12.03
C LYS A 33 -5.10 -24.48 -11.74
N VAL A 34 -4.84 -25.32 -12.74
CA VAL A 34 -4.60 -26.76 -12.51
C VAL A 34 -3.37 -26.95 -11.61
N HIS A 35 -3.39 -27.94 -10.73
CA HIS A 35 -2.24 -28.28 -9.88
C HIS A 35 -0.95 -28.45 -10.72
N ARG A 36 0.18 -27.97 -10.20
CA ARG A 36 1.47 -27.86 -10.90
C ARG A 36 1.45 -27.04 -12.20
N SER A 37 0.44 -26.21 -12.42
CA SER A 37 0.53 -25.20 -13.47
C SER A 37 1.61 -24.18 -13.14
N PRO A 38 2.33 -23.64 -14.14
CA PRO A 38 3.27 -22.54 -13.94
C PRO A 38 2.62 -21.36 -13.23
N ILE A 39 3.33 -20.84 -12.23
CA ILE A 39 3.05 -19.53 -11.63
C ILE A 39 4.13 -18.58 -12.09
N GLU A 40 3.70 -17.41 -12.56
CA GLU A 40 4.57 -16.38 -13.09
C GLU A 40 4.49 -15.12 -12.23
N SER A 41 5.55 -14.30 -12.27
CA SER A 41 5.60 -13.09 -11.48
C SER A 41 4.61 -12.04 -12.00
N PHE A 42 3.81 -11.44 -11.12
CA PHE A 42 2.93 -10.33 -11.46
C PHE A 42 3.67 -9.00 -11.63
N THR A 43 4.95 -8.94 -11.26
CA THR A 43 5.77 -7.73 -11.24
C THR A 43 7.21 -7.98 -11.64
N ASP A 44 7.90 -6.93 -12.06
CA ASP A 44 9.37 -6.89 -12.03
C ASP A 44 9.82 -6.75 -10.56
N GLY A 45 11.00 -7.26 -10.21
CA GLY A 45 11.55 -7.04 -8.88
C GLY A 45 12.80 -7.83 -8.53
N SER A 46 13.09 -7.86 -7.23
CA SER A 46 14.16 -8.63 -6.61
C SER A 46 13.60 -9.65 -5.63
N VAL A 47 14.05 -10.90 -5.72
CA VAL A 47 13.65 -11.98 -4.81
C VAL A 47 14.33 -11.77 -3.45
N LEU A 48 13.53 -11.48 -2.43
CA LEU A 48 14.01 -11.35 -1.04
C LEU A 48 14.01 -12.69 -0.28
N PHE A 49 13.13 -13.61 -0.70
CA PHE A 49 13.00 -14.94 -0.10
C PHE A 49 12.52 -15.93 -1.15
N ALA A 50 13.06 -17.15 -1.08
CA ALA A 50 12.66 -18.30 -1.87
C ALA A 50 12.96 -19.55 -1.03
N GLY A 51 11.93 -20.25 -0.58
CA GLY A 51 12.10 -21.46 0.24
C GLY A 51 10.86 -21.82 1.03
N ASN A 52 10.99 -22.75 1.98
CA ASN A 52 9.91 -23.09 2.89
C ASN A 52 9.72 -22.02 3.97
N GLY A 53 8.48 -21.58 4.16
CA GLY A 53 8.11 -20.53 5.09
C GLY A 53 8.39 -20.88 6.55
N ILE A 54 9.13 -20.01 7.25
CA ILE A 54 9.59 -20.23 8.63
C ILE A 54 8.67 -19.49 9.62
N LYS A 55 8.29 -20.15 10.72
CA LYS A 55 7.50 -19.54 11.80
C LYS A 55 8.28 -18.37 12.42
N GLY A 56 7.60 -17.26 12.69
CA GLY A 56 8.21 -16.05 13.28
C GLY A 56 8.80 -15.06 12.27
N THR A 57 9.01 -15.45 11.01
CA THR A 57 9.54 -14.53 9.98
C THR A 57 8.45 -13.77 9.23
N GLY A 58 7.18 -14.00 9.55
CA GLY A 58 6.06 -13.52 8.74
C GLY A 58 5.74 -14.37 7.51
N LEU A 59 6.46 -15.49 7.32
CA LEU A 59 6.24 -16.47 6.25
C LEU A 59 5.79 -17.85 6.77
N GLY A 60 5.58 -18.00 8.08
CA GLY A 60 5.08 -19.24 8.65
C GLY A 60 3.70 -19.63 8.11
N GLY A 61 3.52 -20.91 7.81
CA GLY A 61 2.25 -21.45 7.32
C GLY A 61 2.03 -21.32 5.80
N TYR A 62 2.85 -20.57 5.08
CA TYR A 62 2.73 -20.40 3.62
C TYR A 62 3.35 -21.55 2.80
N GLY A 63 4.00 -22.53 3.45
CA GLY A 63 4.70 -23.61 2.74
C GLY A 63 5.85 -23.07 1.89
N LEU A 64 6.11 -23.68 0.75
CA LEU A 64 7.05 -23.15 -0.23
C LEU A 64 6.53 -21.81 -0.76
N CYS A 65 7.33 -20.77 -0.58
CA CYS A 65 6.94 -19.42 -0.96
C CYS A 65 8.10 -18.60 -1.50
N VAL A 66 7.74 -17.61 -2.31
CA VAL A 66 8.65 -16.61 -2.88
C VAL A 66 8.16 -15.23 -2.48
N VAL A 67 9.10 -14.36 -2.07
CA VAL A 67 8.83 -12.95 -1.81
C VAL A 67 9.61 -12.11 -2.79
N VAL A 68 8.91 -11.34 -3.62
CA VAL A 68 9.51 -10.39 -4.56
C VAL A 68 9.30 -8.97 -4.05
N LYS A 69 10.37 -8.20 -3.89
CA LYS A 69 10.28 -6.75 -3.71
C LYS A 69 10.18 -6.09 -5.07
N ASP A 70 9.08 -5.37 -5.31
CA ASP A 70 8.91 -4.61 -6.53
C ASP A 70 9.53 -3.21 -6.46
N ASP A 71 9.39 -2.48 -7.56
CA ASP A 71 9.92 -1.13 -7.73
C ASP A 71 9.14 -0.05 -6.96
N LYS A 72 7.94 -0.35 -6.43
CA LYS A 72 7.18 0.58 -5.56
C LYS A 72 7.24 0.17 -4.11
N ASN A 73 8.34 -0.49 -3.73
CA ASN A 73 8.58 -0.81 -2.33
C ASN A 73 7.43 -1.61 -1.70
N LYS A 74 6.84 -2.55 -2.47
CA LYS A 74 5.93 -3.57 -1.95
C LYS A 74 6.59 -4.94 -2.00
N LEU A 75 6.16 -5.80 -1.08
CA LEU A 75 6.52 -7.21 -1.09
C LEU A 75 5.36 -8.01 -1.66
N ILE A 76 5.64 -8.76 -2.72
CA ILE A 76 4.69 -9.65 -3.35
C ILE A 76 5.01 -11.06 -2.87
N LEU A 77 4.13 -11.61 -2.03
CA LEU A 77 4.26 -12.98 -1.54
C LEU A 77 3.47 -13.92 -2.43
N TYR A 78 4.12 -14.99 -2.87
CA TYR A 78 3.53 -16.12 -3.56
C TYR A 78 3.66 -17.34 -2.64
N GLY A 79 2.55 -17.78 -2.06
CA GLY A 79 2.50 -18.90 -1.11
C GLY A 79 1.95 -20.19 -1.72
N HIS A 80 2.15 -21.28 -0.98
CA HIS A 80 1.64 -22.63 -1.25
C HIS A 80 2.14 -23.23 -2.56
N LEU A 81 3.35 -22.88 -2.98
CA LEU A 81 3.94 -23.41 -4.21
C LEU A 81 4.26 -24.91 -4.06
N ASP A 82 4.28 -25.62 -5.17
CA ASP A 82 4.71 -27.03 -5.24
C ASP A 82 6.23 -27.12 -5.37
N GLU A 83 6.80 -26.18 -6.12
CA GLU A 83 8.20 -26.06 -6.44
C GLU A 83 8.53 -24.59 -6.72
N ILE A 84 9.76 -24.18 -6.42
CA ILE A 84 10.29 -22.84 -6.60
C ILE A 84 11.37 -22.88 -7.69
N CYS A 85 11.25 -22.01 -8.69
CA CYS A 85 12.22 -21.90 -9.78
C CYS A 85 13.21 -20.73 -9.61
N LEU A 86 13.16 -20.02 -8.49
CA LEU A 86 13.98 -18.83 -8.21
C LEU A 86 14.77 -18.98 -6.92
N ILE A 87 15.86 -18.22 -6.81
CA ILE A 87 16.69 -18.13 -5.60
C ILE A 87 16.67 -16.71 -5.02
N LYS A 88 16.94 -16.60 -3.71
CA LYS A 88 17.13 -15.31 -3.04
C LYS A 88 18.21 -14.50 -3.75
N GLY A 89 17.96 -13.20 -3.96
CA GLY A 89 18.85 -12.28 -4.65
C GLY A 89 18.61 -12.15 -6.15
N ALA A 90 17.91 -13.10 -6.78
CA ALA A 90 17.61 -13.06 -8.20
C ALA A 90 16.77 -11.82 -8.58
N LYS A 91 16.99 -11.31 -9.79
CA LYS A 91 16.06 -10.38 -10.45
C LYS A 91 15.01 -11.19 -11.20
N VAL A 92 13.78 -10.73 -11.17
CA VAL A 92 12.65 -11.38 -11.88
C VAL A 92 11.89 -10.34 -12.69
N LYS A 93 11.44 -10.72 -13.89
CA LYS A 93 10.57 -9.92 -14.74
C LYS A 93 9.12 -10.34 -14.60
N LYS A 94 8.21 -9.40 -14.83
CA LYS A 94 6.78 -9.70 -14.95
C LYS A 94 6.54 -10.74 -16.05
N GLY A 95 5.83 -11.82 -15.71
CA GLY A 95 5.57 -12.95 -16.60
C GLY A 95 6.65 -14.03 -16.58
N GLU A 96 7.77 -13.82 -15.89
CA GLU A 96 8.77 -14.85 -15.68
C GLU A 96 8.27 -15.89 -14.67
N LYS A 97 8.56 -17.17 -14.93
CA LYS A 97 8.12 -18.27 -14.07
C LYS A 97 8.83 -18.20 -12.72
N ILE A 98 8.06 -18.27 -11.63
CA ILE A 98 8.60 -18.28 -10.27
C ILE A 98 8.58 -19.67 -9.62
N GLY A 99 7.73 -20.56 -10.13
CA GLY A 99 7.43 -21.85 -9.52
C GLY A 99 6.16 -22.47 -10.10
N TYR A 100 5.63 -23.45 -9.38
CA TYR A 100 4.44 -24.19 -9.77
C TYR A 100 3.37 -24.13 -8.68
N GLN A 101 2.09 -24.11 -9.07
CA GLN A 101 0.99 -24.09 -8.10
C GLN A 101 0.98 -25.39 -7.29
N GLY A 102 1.00 -25.27 -5.97
CA GLY A 102 1.01 -26.42 -5.07
C GLY A 102 -0.10 -26.38 -4.04
N ALA A 103 0.13 -27.14 -2.98
CA ALA A 103 -0.70 -27.22 -1.79
C ALA A 103 0.19 -27.35 -0.53
N THR A 104 1.39 -26.75 -0.55
CA THR A 104 2.31 -26.84 0.59
C THR A 104 1.93 -25.85 1.69
N GLY A 105 2.29 -26.17 2.94
CA GLY A 105 1.93 -25.34 4.09
C GLY A 105 0.51 -25.60 4.58
N ASN A 106 -0.12 -24.59 5.17
CA ASN A 106 -1.36 -24.76 5.93
C ASN A 106 -2.59 -24.52 5.05
N VAL A 107 -2.87 -25.44 4.13
CA VAL A 107 -3.95 -25.33 3.14
C VAL A 107 -4.75 -26.62 3.00
N THR A 108 -5.98 -26.50 2.51
CA THR A 108 -6.89 -27.63 2.28
C THR A 108 -6.98 -28.08 0.83
N GLY A 109 -6.31 -27.38 -0.10
CA GLY A 109 -6.34 -27.70 -1.52
C GLY A 109 -5.38 -26.84 -2.34
N SER A 110 -5.11 -27.26 -3.57
CA SER A 110 -4.12 -26.58 -4.42
C SER A 110 -4.60 -25.22 -4.91
N HIS A 111 -3.86 -24.17 -4.56
CA HIS A 111 -4.08 -22.80 -5.01
C HIS A 111 -2.81 -21.97 -4.80
N LEU A 112 -2.70 -20.86 -5.53
CA LEU A 112 -1.76 -19.79 -5.21
C LEU A 112 -2.41 -18.84 -4.22
N HIS A 113 -1.77 -18.62 -3.08
CA HIS A 113 -2.09 -17.51 -2.20
C HIS A 113 -1.16 -16.33 -2.51
N LEU A 114 -1.73 -15.21 -2.94
CA LEU A 114 -0.99 -14.03 -3.38
C LEU A 114 -1.29 -12.86 -2.44
N GLU A 115 -0.25 -12.26 -1.88
CA GLU A 115 -0.39 -11.04 -1.06
C GLU A 115 0.48 -9.91 -1.60
N VAL A 116 0.02 -8.68 -1.38
CA VAL A 116 0.82 -7.47 -1.57
C VAL A 116 0.98 -6.81 -0.21
N ARG A 117 2.20 -6.83 0.33
CA ARG A 117 2.52 -6.30 1.64
C ARG A 117 3.28 -4.98 1.52
N ARG A 118 3.10 -4.11 2.50
CA ARG A 118 3.97 -2.95 2.71
C ARG A 118 5.38 -3.43 3.06
N ILE A 119 6.39 -2.61 2.76
CA ILE A 119 7.77 -2.94 3.14
C ILE A 119 7.88 -3.20 4.66
N PRO A 120 8.74 -4.15 5.05
CA PRO A 120 9.10 -4.38 6.44
C PRO A 120 9.78 -3.13 7.00
N ASP A 121 9.34 -2.65 8.16
CA ASP A 121 10.27 -1.99 9.09
C ASP A 121 10.93 -3.08 9.96
N GLU A 122 11.95 -2.72 10.72
CA GLU A 122 12.73 -3.68 11.52
C GLU A 122 11.87 -4.53 12.47
N ALA A 123 10.70 -4.01 12.86
CA ALA A 123 9.72 -4.68 13.71
C ALA A 123 8.81 -5.70 12.97
N ALA A 124 8.87 -5.80 11.65
CA ALA A 124 7.91 -6.59 10.85
C ALA A 124 8.62 -7.37 9.72
N PRO A 125 9.29 -8.51 10.00
CA PRO A 125 9.97 -9.30 8.98
C PRO A 125 9.00 -9.69 7.86
N PHE A 126 9.45 -9.50 6.61
CA PHE A 126 8.64 -9.65 5.38
C PHE A 126 7.27 -8.95 5.43
N GLY A 127 7.15 -7.83 6.14
CA GLY A 127 5.95 -6.99 6.18
C GLY A 127 4.79 -7.59 6.99
N PHE A 128 5.03 -8.64 7.78
CA PHE A 128 3.99 -9.26 8.60
C PHE A 128 3.74 -8.47 9.89
N ARG A 129 2.46 -8.26 10.22
CA ARG A 129 1.99 -7.76 11.53
C ARG A 129 0.72 -8.48 11.94
N GLN A 130 0.39 -8.50 13.23
CA GLN A 130 -0.82 -9.16 13.72
C GLN A 130 -2.09 -8.58 13.09
N ASN A 131 -2.18 -7.24 12.99
CA ASN A 131 -3.22 -6.61 12.18
C ASN A 131 -2.82 -6.56 10.70
N ARG A 132 -3.28 -7.56 9.95
CA ARG A 132 -2.96 -7.69 8.52
C ARG A 132 -3.64 -6.63 7.63
N ARG A 133 -4.72 -5.99 8.10
CA ARG A 133 -5.44 -4.96 7.33
C ARG A 133 -4.56 -3.75 7.01
N ASP A 134 -3.72 -3.36 7.96
CA ASP A 134 -2.92 -2.14 7.82
C ASP A 134 -1.65 -2.38 7.01
N THR A 135 -1.21 -3.65 6.91
CA THR A 135 0.06 -4.03 6.30
C THR A 135 -0.05 -4.67 4.94
N THR A 136 -1.27 -4.99 4.49
CA THR A 136 -1.52 -5.57 3.18
C THR A 136 -2.44 -4.68 2.35
N VAL A 137 -2.33 -4.79 1.03
CA VAL A 137 -3.21 -4.11 0.08
C VAL A 137 -3.84 -5.15 -0.84
N ASP A 138 -5.03 -4.85 -1.36
CA ASP A 138 -5.76 -5.75 -2.26
C ASP A 138 -4.93 -6.04 -3.53
N PRO A 139 -4.51 -7.31 -3.77
CA PRO A 139 -3.73 -7.67 -4.95
C PRO A 139 -4.49 -7.46 -6.27
N LEU A 140 -5.82 -7.66 -6.27
CA LEU A 140 -6.64 -7.46 -7.45
C LEU A 140 -6.66 -5.99 -7.84
N ILE A 141 -6.77 -5.08 -6.86
CA ILE A 141 -6.64 -3.64 -7.12
C ILE A 141 -5.21 -3.36 -7.55
N TYR A 142 -4.22 -3.75 -6.76
CA TYR A 142 -2.81 -3.43 -6.99
C TYR A 142 -2.33 -3.77 -8.40
N PHE A 143 -2.65 -4.98 -8.90
CA PHE A 143 -2.20 -5.41 -10.22
C PHE A 143 -3.19 -5.07 -11.35
N LYS A 144 -4.43 -4.66 -11.05
CA LYS A 144 -5.39 -4.13 -12.05
C LYS A 144 -5.22 -2.62 -12.28
N THR A 145 -4.84 -1.87 -11.25
CA THR A 145 -4.55 -0.43 -11.31
C THR A 145 -3.12 -0.15 -11.78
N PHE A 146 -2.18 -1.09 -11.61
CA PHE A 146 -0.88 -1.08 -12.30
C PHE A 146 -0.91 -1.72 -13.68
N THR A 147 -1.90 -1.34 -14.49
CA THR A 147 -1.55 -1.10 -15.88
C THR A 147 -0.55 0.04 -15.89
N ASN A 148 0.56 -0.08 -16.60
CA ASN A 148 1.40 1.04 -17.03
C ASN A 148 0.61 2.00 -17.96
N ALA A 149 -0.69 2.20 -17.71
CA ALA A 149 -1.56 3.08 -18.44
C ALA A 149 -1.11 4.49 -18.11
N ILE A 150 -0.31 5.02 -19.02
CA ILE A 150 0.06 6.41 -19.10
C ILE A 150 -1.24 7.22 -19.07
N LEU A 151 -1.54 7.88 -17.94
CA LEU A 151 -2.68 8.78 -17.87
C LEU A 151 -2.23 10.14 -18.39
N LYS A 152 -3.01 10.67 -19.33
CA LYS A 152 -2.75 11.96 -19.97
C LYS A 152 -4.08 12.63 -20.28
N ARG A 153 -4.04 13.87 -20.77
CA ARG A 153 -5.25 14.57 -21.21
C ARG A 153 -6.11 13.67 -22.12
N GLY A 154 -7.39 13.56 -21.80
CA GLY A 154 -8.35 12.70 -22.50
C GLY A 154 -8.52 11.30 -21.89
N SER A 155 -7.64 10.84 -21.00
CA SER A 155 -7.86 9.62 -20.23
C SER A 155 -9.12 9.73 -19.35
N LYS A 156 -9.83 8.62 -19.14
CA LYS A 156 -11.05 8.57 -18.30
C LYS A 156 -11.10 7.31 -17.44
N GLY A 157 -11.91 7.32 -16.39
CA GLY A 157 -12.25 6.17 -15.56
C GLY A 157 -11.59 6.17 -14.17
N ASN A 158 -11.74 5.07 -13.44
CA ASN A 158 -11.38 5.00 -12.03
C ASN A 158 -9.90 5.31 -11.75
N ASN A 159 -8.98 4.95 -12.64
CA ASN A 159 -7.56 5.27 -12.45
C ASN A 159 -7.30 6.78 -12.44
N VAL A 160 -7.99 7.54 -13.29
CA VAL A 160 -7.92 9.02 -13.29
C VAL A 160 -8.49 9.58 -12.00
N LYS A 161 -9.64 9.05 -11.56
CA LYS A 161 -10.33 9.48 -10.34
C LYS A 161 -9.46 9.30 -9.10
N GLU A 162 -8.77 8.17 -9.00
CA GLU A 162 -7.84 7.90 -7.88
C GLU A 162 -6.61 8.83 -7.93
N CYS A 163 -6.05 9.11 -9.11
CA CYS A 163 -4.97 10.09 -9.23
C CYS A 163 -5.42 11.52 -8.84
N GLN A 164 -6.62 11.94 -9.24
CA GLN A 164 -7.17 13.23 -8.84
C GLN A 164 -7.41 13.31 -7.33
N LYS A 165 -7.92 12.24 -6.70
CA LYS A 165 -8.03 12.18 -5.22
C LYS A 165 -6.67 12.29 -4.55
N ALA A 166 -5.64 11.64 -5.09
CA ALA A 166 -4.29 11.73 -4.57
C ALA A 166 -3.71 13.14 -4.70
N LEU A 167 -3.94 13.83 -5.83
CA LEU A 167 -3.59 15.25 -6.00
C LEU A 167 -4.24 16.14 -4.95
N LEU A 168 -5.56 15.99 -4.74
CA LEU A 168 -6.30 16.74 -3.73
C LEU A 168 -5.78 16.47 -2.31
N LEU A 169 -5.44 15.21 -2.00
CA LEU A 169 -4.84 14.82 -0.72
C LEU A 169 -3.46 15.47 -0.52
N LEU A 170 -2.71 15.62 -1.61
CA LEU A 170 -1.41 16.29 -1.67
C LEU A 170 -1.53 17.83 -1.80
N HIS A 171 -2.74 18.37 -1.69
CA HIS A 171 -3.06 19.80 -1.77
C HIS A 171 -2.80 20.47 -3.14
N TYR A 172 -2.79 19.70 -4.22
CA TYR A 172 -2.86 20.23 -5.58
C TYR A 172 -4.31 20.49 -5.93
N ALA A 173 -4.61 21.73 -6.31
CA ALA A 173 -5.98 22.18 -6.52
C ALA A 173 -6.56 21.59 -7.82
N LEU A 174 -7.81 21.13 -7.72
CA LEU A 174 -8.69 20.81 -8.85
C LEU A 174 -10.03 21.55 -8.63
N PRO A 175 -10.02 22.90 -8.67
CA PRO A 175 -11.17 23.74 -8.29
C PRO A 175 -12.45 23.57 -9.12
N VAL A 176 -12.38 23.12 -10.37
CA VAL A 176 -13.52 23.09 -11.30
C VAL A 176 -14.27 21.77 -11.19
N TYR A 177 -13.59 20.64 -11.39
CA TYR A 177 -14.25 19.33 -11.46
C TYR A 177 -13.84 18.37 -10.34
N GLY A 178 -12.80 18.70 -9.58
CA GLY A 178 -12.32 17.84 -8.51
C GLY A 178 -11.85 16.47 -9.04
N ALA A 179 -12.22 15.41 -8.32
CA ALA A 179 -11.94 14.04 -8.73
C ALA A 179 -13.13 13.41 -9.47
N ASP A 180 -13.34 13.82 -10.72
CA ASP A 180 -14.46 13.41 -11.58
C ASP A 180 -14.16 12.17 -12.45
N GLY A 181 -12.91 11.70 -12.48
CA GLY A 181 -12.47 10.59 -13.33
C GLY A 181 -12.22 10.97 -14.79
N HIS A 182 -12.16 12.26 -15.13
CA HIS A 182 -11.84 12.77 -16.46
C HIS A 182 -10.55 13.57 -16.44
N PHE A 183 -9.54 13.14 -17.21
CA PHE A 183 -8.23 13.80 -17.21
C PHE A 183 -8.30 15.01 -18.15
N GLY A 184 -8.78 16.13 -17.62
CA GLY A 184 -8.89 17.41 -18.31
C GLY A 184 -7.65 18.31 -18.18
N LYS A 185 -7.76 19.54 -18.68
CA LYS A 185 -6.72 20.58 -18.58
C LYS A 185 -6.27 20.81 -17.14
N GLU A 186 -7.24 20.92 -16.23
CA GLU A 186 -7.01 21.11 -14.80
C GLU A 186 -6.17 19.99 -14.17
N THR A 187 -6.50 18.72 -14.46
CA THR A 187 -5.72 17.58 -13.95
C THR A 187 -4.30 17.59 -14.50
N GLU A 188 -4.11 17.94 -15.77
CA GLU A 188 -2.77 18.06 -16.36
C GLU A 188 -1.93 19.16 -15.71
N GLU A 189 -2.52 20.33 -15.46
CA GLU A 189 -1.84 21.46 -14.79
C GLU A 189 -1.43 21.08 -13.36
N ALA A 190 -2.32 20.42 -12.62
CA ALA A 190 -2.02 19.89 -11.29
C ALA A 190 -0.89 18.84 -11.33
N ILE A 191 -0.85 17.96 -12.34
CA ILE A 191 0.23 16.98 -12.51
C ILE A 191 1.55 17.65 -12.87
N LYS A 192 1.56 18.66 -13.75
CA LYS A 192 2.79 19.41 -14.06
C LYS A 192 3.34 20.09 -12.82
N LEU A 193 2.48 20.71 -12.01
CA LEU A 193 2.89 21.32 -10.75
C LEU A 193 3.44 20.29 -9.77
N PHE A 194 2.77 19.13 -9.66
CA PHE A 194 3.25 18.02 -8.84
C PHE A 194 4.61 17.48 -9.29
N GLN A 195 4.78 17.26 -10.59
CA GLN A 195 6.03 16.80 -11.18
C GLN A 195 7.17 17.79 -10.91
N SER A 196 6.90 19.09 -11.07
CA SER A 196 7.87 20.15 -10.75
C SER A 196 8.31 20.07 -9.28
N ASN A 197 7.36 19.94 -8.35
CA ASN A 197 7.65 19.91 -6.91
C ASN A 197 8.36 18.63 -6.46
N GLU A 198 8.17 17.52 -7.16
CA GLU A 198 8.78 16.23 -6.85
C GLU A 198 10.10 15.97 -7.61
N GLY A 199 10.58 16.94 -8.41
CA GLY A 199 11.80 16.80 -9.21
C GLY A 199 11.68 15.77 -10.34
N LEU A 200 10.47 15.64 -10.90
CA LEU A 200 10.17 14.74 -12.01
C LEU A 200 10.19 15.49 -13.35
N LYS A 201 10.21 14.74 -14.46
CA LYS A 201 9.96 15.30 -15.79
C LYS A 201 8.57 15.97 -15.82
N ILE A 202 8.52 17.24 -16.22
CA ILE A 202 7.30 18.07 -16.22
C ILE A 202 6.59 17.93 -17.57
N ASP A 203 5.98 16.77 -17.82
CA ASP A 203 5.28 16.48 -19.06
C ASP A 203 3.75 16.45 -18.92
N GLY A 204 3.21 16.59 -17.69
CA GLY A 204 1.77 16.53 -17.42
C GLY A 204 1.18 15.13 -17.55
N ILE A 205 2.04 14.12 -17.68
CA ILE A 205 1.67 12.74 -17.92
C ILE A 205 1.93 11.93 -16.64
N ILE A 206 0.93 11.17 -16.20
CA ILE A 206 1.11 10.21 -15.10
C ILE A 206 1.73 8.94 -15.66
N GLY A 207 3.04 9.00 -15.88
CA GLY A 207 3.88 7.84 -16.15
C GLY A 207 4.30 7.12 -14.85
N ARG A 208 5.16 6.11 -14.98
CA ARG A 208 5.62 5.27 -13.85
C ARG A 208 6.14 6.09 -12.65
N ASN A 209 7.03 7.05 -12.90
CA ASN A 209 7.67 7.84 -11.85
C ASN A 209 6.68 8.77 -11.14
N THR A 210 5.80 9.43 -11.91
CA THR A 210 4.73 10.28 -11.37
C THR A 210 3.73 9.44 -10.56
N HIS A 211 3.38 8.25 -11.05
CA HIS A 211 2.46 7.35 -10.38
C HIS A 211 3.00 6.83 -9.04
N GLN A 212 4.30 6.51 -8.96
CA GLN A 212 4.95 6.12 -7.71
C GLN A 212 4.85 7.25 -6.67
N LYS A 213 5.21 8.48 -7.06
CA LYS A 213 5.21 9.63 -6.17
C LYS A 213 3.80 10.09 -5.76
N ILE A 214 2.81 9.96 -6.65
CA ILE A 214 1.44 10.44 -6.36
C ILE A 214 0.66 9.44 -5.50
N GLN A 215 0.91 8.14 -5.64
CA GLN A 215 0.23 7.08 -4.88
C GLN A 215 0.90 6.73 -3.56
N GLU A 216 2.18 7.04 -3.42
CA GLU A 216 2.82 7.15 -2.12
C GLU A 216 2.68 8.61 -1.72
N PRO A 217 1.58 9.06 -1.09
CA PRO A 217 1.56 10.40 -0.56
C PRO A 217 2.70 10.47 0.45
N SER A 218 3.81 11.01 0.00
CA SER A 218 4.93 11.44 0.81
C SER A 218 4.44 12.65 1.58
N ILE A 219 3.53 12.41 2.53
CA ILE A 219 3.49 13.16 3.76
C ILE A 219 4.74 12.74 4.53
N LYS A 220 5.92 13.09 3.99
CA LYS A 220 7.18 12.98 4.69
C LYS A 220 7.00 13.75 5.99
N TYR A 221 7.22 13.06 7.10
CA TYR A 221 7.60 13.74 8.33
C TYR A 221 8.68 14.76 7.95
N SER A 222 8.50 16.03 8.30
CA SER A 222 9.36 17.14 7.85
C SER A 222 10.82 17.02 8.34
N GLY A 223 11.16 15.96 9.05
CA GLY A 223 12.40 15.80 9.82
C GLY A 223 12.43 16.63 11.10
N HIS A 224 11.46 17.54 11.28
CA HIS A 224 11.38 18.48 12.39
C HIS A 224 10.19 18.13 13.28
N PHE A 225 10.40 18.21 14.59
CA PHE A 225 9.34 18.06 15.57
C PHE A 225 8.26 19.12 15.37
N ILE A 226 7.00 18.70 15.24
CA ILE A 226 5.87 19.62 15.26
C ILE A 226 5.37 19.66 16.70
N GLN A 227 5.59 20.81 17.33
CA GLN A 227 5.37 21.02 18.76
C GLN A 227 4.78 22.41 19.02
N LYS A 228 4.54 22.72 20.29
CA LYS A 228 4.05 24.05 20.72
C LYS A 228 4.81 25.18 20.05
N GLY A 229 4.08 26.12 19.47
CA GLY A 229 4.63 27.24 18.69
C GLY A 229 4.73 26.99 17.18
N SER A 230 4.64 25.73 16.73
CA SER A 230 4.55 25.40 15.29
C SER A 230 3.26 25.95 14.69
N LYS A 231 3.30 26.36 13.41
CA LYS A 231 2.14 26.88 12.69
C LYS A 231 2.07 26.32 11.28
N GLY A 232 0.89 26.39 10.67
CA GLY A 232 0.69 26.11 9.25
C GLY A 232 -0.03 24.79 8.95
N LYS A 233 0.15 24.31 7.72
CA LYS A 233 -0.70 23.25 7.13
C LYS A 233 -0.56 21.89 7.84
N LEU A 234 0.63 21.55 8.33
CA LEU A 234 0.85 20.31 9.08
C LEU A 234 0.10 20.31 10.41
N VAL A 235 0.02 21.47 11.08
CA VAL A 235 -0.77 21.62 12.30
C VAL A 235 -2.27 21.46 12.02
N LYS A 236 -2.78 22.07 10.94
CA LYS A 236 -4.19 21.88 10.51
C LYS A 236 -4.53 20.43 10.15
N PHE A 237 -3.55 19.66 9.71
CA PHE A 237 -3.69 18.23 9.45
C PHE A 237 -3.82 17.44 10.77
N ILE A 238 -2.91 17.68 11.71
CA ILE A 238 -2.95 17.08 13.05
C ILE A 238 -4.28 17.40 13.74
N GLN A 239 -4.66 18.68 13.76
CA GLN A 239 -5.91 19.15 14.35
C GLN A 239 -7.15 18.47 13.74
N ARG A 240 -7.14 18.21 12.42
CA ARG A 240 -8.20 17.44 11.77
C ARG A 240 -8.28 16.02 12.31
N LYS A 241 -7.14 15.33 12.35
CA LYS A 241 -7.06 13.93 12.77
C LYS A 241 -7.47 13.76 14.22
N LEU A 242 -7.16 14.75 15.05
CA LEU A 242 -7.53 14.78 16.46
C LEU A 242 -8.93 15.36 16.72
N ASN A 243 -9.67 15.71 15.68
CA ASN A 243 -11.00 16.31 15.76
C ASN A 243 -11.08 17.53 16.70
N ILE A 244 -10.12 18.45 16.57
CA ILE A 244 -10.08 19.71 17.31
C ILE A 244 -10.13 20.90 16.35
N LYS A 245 -10.27 22.12 16.90
CA LYS A 245 -10.30 23.37 16.14
C LYS A 245 -9.08 23.48 15.22
N ARG A 246 -9.32 23.79 13.94
CA ARG A 246 -8.33 23.74 12.86
C ARG A 246 -7.75 25.12 12.52
N ASP A 247 -7.29 25.84 13.53
CA ASP A 247 -6.70 27.17 13.37
C ASP A 247 -5.29 27.15 12.76
N GLY A 248 -4.63 25.99 12.73
CA GLY A 248 -3.28 25.83 12.21
C GLY A 248 -2.19 26.37 13.14
N ILE A 249 -2.51 26.58 14.41
CA ILE A 249 -1.58 27.02 15.45
C ILE A 249 -1.44 25.88 16.46
N PHE A 250 -0.21 25.39 16.65
CA PHE A 250 0.05 24.34 17.62
C PHE A 250 0.17 25.00 18.99
N GLY A 251 -0.98 25.36 19.56
CA GLY A 251 -1.11 25.91 20.90
C GLY A 251 -1.36 24.82 21.95
N LEU A 252 -1.67 25.25 23.17
CA LEU A 252 -1.91 24.36 24.32
C LEU A 252 -2.99 23.30 24.05
N ILE A 253 -4.06 23.67 23.35
CA ILE A 253 -5.14 22.73 22.98
C ILE A 253 -4.63 21.62 22.05
N THR A 254 -3.78 21.97 21.07
CA THR A 254 -3.23 20.99 20.12
C THR A 254 -2.20 20.09 20.79
N GLU A 255 -1.37 20.66 21.66
CA GLU A 255 -0.39 19.93 22.48
C GLU A 255 -1.08 18.90 23.38
N GLN A 256 -2.11 19.29 24.12
CA GLN A 256 -2.88 18.38 24.97
C GLN A 256 -3.60 17.30 24.16
N ALA A 257 -4.16 17.64 23.01
CA ALA A 257 -4.79 16.66 22.13
C ALA A 257 -3.77 15.64 21.59
N VAL A 258 -2.57 16.09 21.21
CA VAL A 258 -1.48 15.21 20.79
C VAL A 258 -1.01 14.32 21.94
N TYR A 259 -0.85 14.88 23.14
CA TYR A 259 -0.49 14.13 24.34
C TYR A 259 -1.53 13.04 24.65
N SER A 260 -2.81 13.39 24.68
CA SER A 260 -3.89 12.42 24.92
C SER A 260 -3.96 11.36 23.83
N PHE A 261 -3.75 11.76 22.57
CA PHE A 261 -3.65 10.81 21.46
C PHE A 261 -2.48 9.85 21.65
N GLN A 262 -1.28 10.35 21.93
CA GLN A 262 -0.10 9.52 22.17
C GLN A 262 -0.35 8.52 23.30
N ARG A 263 -0.92 8.98 24.43
CA ARG A 263 -1.27 8.13 25.56
C ARG A 263 -2.26 7.04 25.16
N ASN A 264 -3.30 7.40 24.42
CA ASN A 264 -4.32 6.45 23.95
C ASN A 264 -3.77 5.46 22.91
N GLN A 265 -2.72 5.83 22.19
CA GLN A 265 -2.07 4.98 21.19
C GLN A 265 -0.85 4.21 21.76
N GLY A 266 -0.56 4.32 23.07
CA GLY A 266 0.58 3.66 23.70
C GLY A 266 1.94 4.20 23.23
N LEU A 267 1.99 5.44 22.75
CA LEU A 267 3.21 6.12 22.33
C LEU A 267 3.82 6.91 23.50
N LYS A 268 5.09 7.29 23.35
CA LYS A 268 5.71 8.29 24.23
C LYS A 268 4.83 9.55 24.25
N SER A 269 4.27 9.86 25.41
CA SER A 269 3.30 10.94 25.60
C SER A 269 4.03 12.21 26.01
N ASP A 270 4.57 12.92 25.03
CA ASP A 270 5.36 14.14 25.22
C ASP A 270 4.72 15.39 24.59
N GLY A 271 3.54 15.24 23.98
CA GLY A 271 2.84 16.34 23.31
C GLY A 271 3.51 16.79 22.01
N ILE A 272 4.56 16.09 21.57
CA ILE A 272 5.37 16.42 20.40
C ILE A 272 5.05 15.44 19.27
N VAL A 273 4.73 15.99 18.10
CA VAL A 273 4.51 15.16 16.92
C VAL A 273 5.85 14.89 16.23
N GLY A 274 6.52 13.84 16.72
CA GLY A 274 7.65 13.19 16.08
C GLY A 274 7.24 12.14 15.04
N PHE A 275 8.21 11.38 14.51
CA PHE A 275 7.99 10.39 13.45
C PHE A 275 6.92 9.33 13.82
N GLU A 276 6.99 8.76 15.02
CA GLU A 276 6.04 7.72 15.46
C GLU A 276 4.63 8.29 15.70
N THR A 277 4.53 9.48 16.31
CA THR A 277 3.25 10.19 16.48
C THR A 277 2.62 10.52 15.13
N TRP A 278 3.43 10.98 14.16
CA TRP A 278 2.99 11.30 12.81
C TRP A 278 2.46 10.06 12.07
N LYS A 279 3.21 8.95 12.12
CA LYS A 279 2.82 7.66 11.55
C LYS A 279 1.50 7.17 12.12
N SER A 280 1.31 7.30 13.43
CA SER A 280 0.06 6.93 14.11
C SER A 280 -1.11 7.82 13.69
N LEU A 281 -0.92 9.14 13.62
CA LEU A 281 -1.93 10.10 13.15
C LEU A 281 -2.38 9.85 11.70
N LEU A 282 -1.48 9.40 10.82
CA LEU A 282 -1.84 9.05 9.43
C LEU A 282 -2.87 7.92 9.39
N ASN A 283 -2.68 6.90 10.23
CA ASN A 283 -3.53 5.71 10.27
C ASN A 283 -4.76 5.87 11.17
N TYR A 284 -4.82 6.93 11.98
CA TYR A 284 -5.99 7.24 12.79
C TYR A 284 -7.18 7.67 11.90
N PRO A 285 -8.35 7.01 11.99
CA PRO A 285 -9.50 7.33 11.16
C PRO A 285 -9.95 8.78 11.37
N LEU A 286 -10.50 9.39 10.32
CA LEU A 286 -11.17 10.67 10.45
C LEU A 286 -12.55 10.39 11.06
N ASN A 287 -12.85 11.02 12.19
CA ASN A 287 -14.21 11.13 12.69
C ASN A 287 -14.95 12.24 11.95
#